data_AF-A0A4U0ZL59-F1
#
_entry.id   AF-A0A4U0ZL59-F1
#
_cell.length_a   1.000
_cell.length_b   1.000
_cell.length_c   1.000
_cell.angle_alpha   90.00
_cell.angle_beta   90.00
_cell.angle_gamma   90.00
#
_symmetry.space_group_name_H-M   'P 1'
#
loop_
_entity.id
_entity.type
_entity.pdbx_description
1 polymer ?
#
loop_
_entity_poly.entity_id
_entity_poly.type
_entity_poly.pdbx_seq_one_letter_code
_entity_poly.pdbx_strand_id
1 'polypeptide(L)'
;MDNCKKNKNIEKVRIDTIEQLFTFFDDVGIPNPFSDQHANMKQKALESLRESENPEDCLIFLGSEDRMEFFLEFIDDFKKRGVYEIGLFMVINGMNMNFISCVYPAKVLLDLLKDADQEKLQRCGDRLPFADSIEVYRGVINDNDKSSINRCSWTLNKNVAAWFAVESSRNDRGKNDKPAVYKRIASPEAIFYYNNERKEQEVVLDPNKCGPAIKLSNMPKPIN
;
A
#
# COMPACT_ATOMS: atom_id res chain seq x y z
N MET A 1 -43.26 27.20 21.30
CA MET A 1 -42.36 28.37 21.31
C MET A 1 -41.08 27.94 22.00
N ASP A 2 -40.00 27.97 21.22
CA ASP A 2 -38.59 28.09 21.60
C ASP A 2 -37.96 27.10 22.59
N ASN A 3 -37.32 26.08 22.02
CA ASN A 3 -35.93 25.76 22.36
C ASN A 3 -35.19 25.22 21.13
N CYS A 4 -35.26 26.00 20.03
CA CYS A 4 -34.30 25.98 18.95
C CYS A 4 -33.17 26.94 19.34
N LYS A 5 -32.13 26.44 20.04
CA LYS A 5 -30.82 27.12 20.22
C LYS A 5 -29.87 26.23 21.02
N LYS A 6 -29.05 25.48 20.28
CA LYS A 6 -27.62 25.19 20.57
C LYS A 6 -26.99 24.55 19.33
N ASN A 7 -27.06 25.26 18.19
CA ASN A 7 -26.05 25.08 17.15
C ASN A 7 -24.76 25.68 17.69
N LYS A 8 -23.96 24.84 18.37
CA LYS A 8 -22.53 25.11 18.50
C LYS A 8 -21.93 24.82 17.13
N ASN A 9 -21.14 25.77 16.63
CA ASN A 9 -20.34 25.66 15.42
C ASN A 9 -19.69 24.26 15.35
N ILE A 10 -20.20 23.41 14.46
CA ILE A 10 -19.40 22.31 13.93
C ILE A 10 -18.52 22.98 12.88
N GLU A 11 -17.38 23.54 13.34
CA GLU A 11 -16.27 23.75 12.42
C GLU A 11 -16.04 22.44 11.67
N LYS A 12 -15.83 22.51 10.35
CA LYS A 12 -15.51 21.33 9.54
C LYS A 12 -14.26 20.68 10.14
N VAL A 13 -14.45 19.65 10.98
CA VAL A 13 -13.36 18.82 11.46
C VAL A 13 -12.87 18.07 10.23
N ARG A 14 -11.67 18.43 9.79
CA ARG A 14 -10.98 17.68 8.75
C ARG A 14 -10.41 16.44 9.44
N ILE A 15 -11.03 15.29 9.19
CA ILE A 15 -10.61 14.01 9.73
C ILE A 15 -9.63 13.42 8.72
N ASP A 16 -8.35 13.48 9.05
CA ASP A 16 -7.26 13.07 8.16
C ASP A 16 -6.74 11.65 8.51
N THR A 17 -7.24 11.02 9.59
CA THR A 17 -6.87 9.66 10.02
C THR A 17 -8.05 8.92 10.67
N ILE A 18 -7.98 7.58 10.68
CA ILE A 18 -8.96 6.69 11.35
C ILE A 18 -8.96 6.93 12.87
N GLU A 19 -7.79 7.20 13.46
CA GLU A 19 -7.65 7.50 14.89
C GLU A 19 -8.36 8.81 15.28
N GLN A 20 -8.33 9.82 14.41
CA GLN A 20 -9.08 11.07 14.59
C GLN A 20 -10.59 10.86 14.43
N LEU A 21 -11.01 9.91 13.57
CA LEU A 21 -12.41 9.50 13.45
C LEU A 21 -12.90 8.84 14.75
N PHE A 22 -12.08 7.96 15.35
CA PHE A 22 -12.39 7.31 16.62
C PHE A 22 -12.42 8.29 17.80
N THR A 23 -11.44 9.20 17.88
CA THR A 23 -11.40 10.26 18.90
C THR A 23 -12.61 11.19 18.79
N PHE A 24 -13.06 11.50 17.56
CA PHE A 24 -14.26 12.32 17.34
C PHE A 24 -15.53 11.67 17.91
N PHE A 25 -15.71 10.36 17.78
CA PHE A 25 -16.87 9.65 18.33
C PHE A 25 -16.86 9.62 19.87
N ASP A 26 -15.68 9.42 20.47
CA ASP A 26 -15.49 9.48 21.92
C ASP A 26 -15.78 10.89 22.47
N ASP A 27 -15.30 11.94 21.78
CA ASP A 27 -15.49 13.34 22.18
C ASP A 27 -16.95 13.82 22.11
N VAL A 28 -17.78 13.24 21.24
CA VAL A 28 -19.21 13.58 21.14
C VAL A 28 -20.11 12.66 21.98
N GLY A 29 -19.53 11.69 22.71
CA GLY A 29 -20.26 10.77 23.58
C GLY A 29 -21.25 9.86 22.84
N ILE A 30 -20.99 9.60 21.54
CA ILE A 30 -21.77 8.66 20.73
C ILE A 30 -20.99 7.34 20.74
N PRO A 31 -21.56 6.21 21.21
CA PRO A 31 -20.91 4.91 21.09
C PRO A 31 -20.54 4.70 19.63
N ASN A 32 -19.26 4.46 19.35
CA ASN A 32 -18.82 4.20 17.98
C ASN A 32 -19.55 2.93 17.50
N PRO A 33 -20.52 3.04 16.58
CA PRO A 33 -21.32 1.88 16.18
C PRO A 33 -20.50 0.84 15.42
N PHE A 34 -19.23 1.13 15.13
CA PHE A 34 -18.28 0.27 14.44
C PHE A 34 -17.24 -0.39 15.38
N SER A 35 -17.14 0.00 16.67
CA SER A 35 -16.10 -0.55 17.56
C SER A 35 -16.27 -2.05 17.80
N ASP A 36 -17.51 -2.47 18.05
CA ASP A 36 -17.81 -3.86 18.40
C ASP A 36 -17.74 -4.78 17.18
N GLN A 37 -18.12 -4.27 16.01
CA GLN A 37 -18.02 -5.00 14.75
C GLN A 37 -16.55 -5.17 14.32
N HIS A 38 -15.73 -4.14 14.48
CA HIS A 38 -14.31 -4.17 14.16
C HIS A 38 -13.53 -5.12 15.08
N ALA A 39 -13.77 -5.04 16.40
CA ALA A 39 -13.19 -5.96 17.38
C ALA A 39 -13.57 -7.42 17.08
N ASN A 40 -14.83 -7.68 16.68
CA ASN A 40 -15.28 -9.02 16.30
C ASN A 40 -14.59 -9.53 15.02
N MET A 41 -14.41 -8.68 14.00
CA MET A 41 -13.68 -9.07 12.79
C MET A 41 -12.21 -9.35 13.04
N LYS A 42 -11.53 -8.55 13.88
CA LYS A 42 -10.14 -8.78 14.28
C LYS A 42 -9.99 -10.11 15.03
N GLN A 43 -10.91 -10.41 15.94
CA GLN A 43 -10.94 -11.70 16.65
C GLN A 43 -11.13 -12.88 15.69
N LYS A 44 -12.07 -12.78 14.73
CA LYS A 44 -12.25 -13.80 13.69
C LYS A 44 -11.03 -13.99 12.80
N ALA A 45 -10.37 -12.90 12.43
CA ALA A 45 -9.11 -12.96 11.69
C ALA A 45 -8.05 -13.71 12.50
N LEU A 46 -7.92 -13.44 13.80
CA LEU A 46 -6.96 -14.12 14.67
C LEU A 46 -7.26 -15.61 14.82
N GLU A 47 -8.53 -15.98 15.01
CA GLU A 47 -8.98 -17.38 15.05
C GLU A 47 -8.65 -18.07 13.73
N SER A 48 -8.97 -17.44 12.60
CA SER A 48 -8.61 -17.98 11.28
C SER A 48 -7.11 -18.18 11.12
N LEU A 49 -6.28 -17.18 11.45
CA LEU A 49 -4.82 -17.28 11.38
C LEU A 49 -4.28 -18.44 12.23
N ARG A 50 -4.91 -18.76 13.36
CA ARG A 50 -4.43 -19.78 14.31
C ARG A 50 -5.01 -21.18 14.09
N GLU A 51 -6.17 -21.28 13.46
CA GLU A 51 -6.93 -22.54 13.46
C GLU A 51 -7.34 -23.02 12.06
N SER A 52 -7.40 -22.14 11.05
CA SER A 52 -7.84 -22.55 9.71
C SER A 52 -6.79 -23.38 8.96
N GLU A 53 -7.25 -24.11 7.93
CA GLU A 53 -6.38 -24.82 6.99
C GLU A 53 -5.59 -23.86 6.08
N ASN A 54 -6.18 -22.70 5.72
CA ASN A 54 -5.57 -21.62 4.95
C ASN A 54 -5.47 -20.35 5.84
N PRO A 55 -4.42 -20.20 6.65
CA PRO A 55 -4.31 -19.14 7.66
C PRO A 55 -4.33 -17.72 7.07
N GLU A 56 -3.80 -17.54 5.87
CA GLU A 56 -3.71 -16.26 5.15
C GLU A 56 -5.08 -15.67 4.79
N ASP A 57 -6.12 -16.50 4.68
CA ASP A 57 -7.49 -16.07 4.49
C ASP A 57 -7.98 -15.19 5.65
N CYS A 58 -7.27 -15.15 6.79
CA CYS A 58 -7.60 -14.23 7.88
C CYS A 58 -7.70 -12.76 7.43
N LEU A 59 -6.92 -12.37 6.42
CA LEU A 59 -6.88 -11.00 5.92
C LEU A 59 -8.16 -10.59 5.17
N ILE A 60 -8.99 -11.55 4.73
CA ILE A 60 -10.27 -11.24 4.05
C ILE A 60 -11.31 -10.69 5.00
N PHE A 61 -11.20 -10.98 6.31
CA PHE A 61 -12.11 -10.46 7.34
C PHE A 61 -11.84 -9.00 7.68
N LEU A 62 -10.69 -8.47 7.25
CA LEU A 62 -10.20 -7.15 7.61
C LEU A 62 -10.43 -6.14 6.47
N GLY A 63 -10.74 -4.91 6.86
CA GLY A 63 -10.68 -3.75 5.97
C GLY A 63 -9.27 -3.57 5.41
N SER A 64 -9.16 -2.92 4.25
CA SER A 64 -7.85 -2.73 3.60
C SER A 64 -6.85 -2.04 4.52
N GLU A 65 -7.32 -1.04 5.25
CA GLU A 65 -6.62 -0.23 6.23
C GLU A 65 -6.04 -1.03 7.41
N ASP A 66 -6.73 -2.08 7.85
CA ASP A 66 -6.38 -2.84 9.07
C ASP A 66 -5.42 -3.99 8.79
N ARG A 67 -5.30 -4.41 7.53
CA ARG A 67 -4.51 -5.59 7.15
C ARG A 67 -3.04 -5.47 7.52
N MET A 68 -2.43 -4.30 7.30
CA MET A 68 -1.02 -4.08 7.66
C MET A 68 -0.84 -4.06 9.18
N GLU A 69 -1.72 -3.37 9.92
CA GLU A 69 -1.65 -3.35 11.38
C GLU A 69 -1.76 -4.76 11.96
N PHE A 70 -2.75 -5.52 11.51
CA PHE A 70 -2.94 -6.91 11.92
C PHE A 70 -1.74 -7.79 11.56
N PHE A 71 -1.20 -7.66 10.34
CA PHE A 71 -0.03 -8.42 9.91
C PHE A 71 1.20 -8.11 10.76
N LEU A 72 1.42 -6.84 11.12
CA LEU A 72 2.53 -6.43 11.98
C LEU A 72 2.36 -6.94 13.42
N GLU A 73 1.15 -6.88 13.97
CA GLU A 73 0.85 -7.35 15.32
C GLU A 73 1.07 -8.86 15.47
N PHE A 74 0.68 -9.64 14.45
CA PHE A 74 0.71 -11.10 14.49
C PHE A 74 1.78 -11.72 13.57
N ILE A 75 2.85 -10.97 13.29
CA ILE A 75 3.91 -11.38 12.36
C ILE A 75 4.53 -12.74 12.72
N ASP A 76 4.70 -13.03 14.01
CA ASP A 76 5.24 -14.29 14.51
C ASP A 76 4.28 -15.45 14.31
N ASP A 77 2.96 -15.23 14.43
CA ASP A 77 1.94 -16.23 14.10
C ASP A 77 1.99 -16.55 12.59
N PHE A 78 2.07 -15.55 11.70
CA PHE A 78 2.24 -15.76 10.26
C PHE A 78 3.49 -16.59 9.94
N LYS A 79 4.63 -16.27 10.57
CA LYS A 79 5.89 -17.02 10.41
C LYS A 79 5.76 -18.45 10.92
N LYS A 80 5.21 -18.65 12.13
CA LYS A 80 5.02 -19.96 12.74
C LYS A 80 4.09 -20.86 11.91
N ARG A 81 3.07 -20.28 11.29
CA ARG A 81 2.15 -20.98 10.37
C ARG A 81 2.72 -21.19 8.97
N GLY A 82 3.88 -20.61 8.65
CA GLY A 82 4.53 -20.74 7.35
C GLY A 82 3.85 -19.96 6.22
N VAL A 83 3.05 -18.94 6.56
CA VAL A 83 2.26 -18.12 5.62
C VAL A 83 2.72 -16.66 5.57
N TYR A 84 3.93 -16.37 6.06
CA TYR A 84 4.47 -15.01 6.10
C TYR A 84 4.49 -14.34 4.73
N GLU A 85 5.02 -15.02 3.70
CA GLU A 85 5.19 -14.43 2.37
C GLU A 85 3.87 -14.19 1.66
N ILE A 86 2.94 -15.15 1.73
CA ILE A 86 1.61 -14.99 1.13
C ILE A 86 0.79 -13.93 1.88
N GLY A 87 0.88 -13.89 3.21
CA GLY A 87 0.26 -12.83 4.01
C GLY A 87 0.80 -11.45 3.63
N LEU A 88 2.12 -11.29 3.55
CA LEU A 88 2.75 -10.03 3.14
C LEU A 88 2.33 -9.62 1.72
N PHE A 89 2.31 -10.57 0.78
CA PHE A 89 1.84 -10.35 -0.58
C PHE A 89 0.38 -9.86 -0.59
N MET A 90 -0.52 -10.52 0.16
CA MET A 90 -1.94 -10.14 0.25
C MET A 90 -2.13 -8.76 0.87
N VAL A 91 -1.35 -8.40 1.90
CA VAL A 91 -1.37 -7.06 2.50
C VAL A 91 -0.99 -6.01 1.46
N ILE A 92 0.14 -6.18 0.77
CA ILE A 92 0.64 -5.19 -0.19
C ILE A 92 -0.32 -5.02 -1.38
N ASN A 93 -0.81 -6.12 -1.95
CA ASN A 93 -1.66 -6.08 -3.14
C ASN A 93 -3.13 -5.77 -2.84
N GLY A 94 -3.60 -6.11 -1.64
CA GLY A 94 -4.96 -5.88 -1.19
C GLY A 94 -5.20 -4.48 -0.61
N MET A 95 -4.14 -3.69 -0.46
CA MET A 95 -4.21 -2.32 0.05
C MET A 95 -4.08 -1.31 -1.09
N ASN A 96 -4.67 -0.12 -0.87
CA ASN A 96 -4.29 1.04 -1.66
C ASN A 96 -2.85 1.42 -1.28
N MET A 97 -1.89 1.20 -2.18
CA MET A 97 -0.48 1.48 -1.91
C MET A 97 -0.22 2.92 -1.50
N ASN A 98 -1.02 3.89 -1.96
CA ASN A 98 -0.91 5.27 -1.50
C ASN A 98 -1.27 5.39 0.00
N PHE A 99 -2.22 4.60 0.50
CA PHE A 99 -2.57 4.56 1.92
C PHE A 99 -1.45 3.95 2.77
N ILE A 100 -0.91 2.78 2.39
CA ILE A 100 0.27 2.19 3.08
C ILE A 100 1.39 3.22 3.16
N SER A 101 1.61 3.94 2.05
CA SER A 101 2.70 4.89 1.89
C SER A 101 2.60 6.13 2.78
N CYS A 102 1.38 6.46 3.22
CA CYS A 102 1.06 7.59 4.10
C CYS A 102 1.08 7.18 5.57
N VAL A 103 0.64 5.96 5.89
CA VAL A 103 0.52 5.47 7.28
C VAL A 103 1.82 4.83 7.76
N TYR A 104 2.52 4.08 6.89
CA TYR A 104 3.72 3.34 7.25
C TYR A 104 4.96 3.90 6.54
N PRO A 105 6.09 4.06 7.27
CA PRO A 105 7.34 4.46 6.65
C PRO A 105 7.78 3.45 5.58
N ALA A 106 8.26 3.94 4.44
CA ALA A 106 8.75 3.08 3.35
C ALA A 106 9.83 2.08 3.82
N LYS A 107 10.60 2.44 4.85
CA LYS A 107 11.58 1.56 5.48
C LYS A 107 10.94 0.31 6.11
N VAL A 108 9.79 0.45 6.78
CA VAL A 108 9.10 -0.69 7.42
C VAL A 108 8.72 -1.72 6.36
N LEU A 109 8.07 -1.29 5.29
CA LEU A 109 7.71 -2.18 4.18
C LEU A 109 8.94 -2.84 3.56
N LEU A 110 10.03 -2.09 3.36
CA LEU A 110 11.27 -2.64 2.82
C LEU A 110 11.90 -3.67 3.76
N ASP A 111 11.88 -3.44 5.07
CA ASP A 111 12.42 -4.38 6.06
C ASP A 111 11.60 -5.68 6.05
N LEU A 112 10.26 -5.62 5.97
CA LEU A 112 9.40 -6.81 5.84
C LEU A 112 9.71 -7.60 4.56
N LEU A 113 9.81 -6.91 3.42
CA LEU A 113 10.15 -7.53 2.14
C LEU A 113 11.54 -8.20 2.17
N LYS A 114 12.50 -7.64 2.93
CA LYS A 114 13.85 -8.20 3.10
C LYS A 114 13.90 -9.39 4.07
N ASP A 115 12.98 -9.45 5.00
CA ASP A 115 12.85 -10.54 5.98
C ASP A 115 12.14 -11.77 5.38
N ALA A 116 11.39 -11.60 4.29
CA ALA A 116 10.75 -12.67 3.55
C ALA A 116 11.73 -13.66 2.88
N ASP A 117 11.34 -14.92 2.80
CA ASP A 117 11.96 -15.86 1.86
C ASP A 117 11.66 -15.41 0.43
N GLN A 118 12.71 -14.99 -0.29
CA GLN A 118 12.57 -14.41 -1.63
C GLN A 118 11.93 -15.38 -2.63
N GLU A 119 12.26 -16.67 -2.57
CA GLU A 119 11.72 -17.64 -3.54
C GLU A 119 10.23 -17.90 -3.27
N LYS A 120 9.84 -18.00 -2.00
CA LYS A 120 8.42 -18.13 -1.62
C LYS A 120 7.63 -16.89 -2.00
N LEU A 121 8.15 -15.70 -1.72
CA LEU A 121 7.47 -14.45 -2.05
C LEU A 121 7.30 -14.27 -3.57
N GLN A 122 8.31 -14.62 -4.36
CA GLN A 122 8.21 -14.60 -5.82
C GLN A 122 7.12 -15.54 -6.35
N ARG A 123 6.91 -16.70 -5.70
CA ARG A 123 5.86 -17.68 -6.07
C ARG A 123 4.45 -17.20 -5.71
N CYS A 124 4.30 -16.24 -4.81
CA CYS A 124 3.00 -15.62 -4.53
C CYS A 124 2.51 -14.74 -5.69
N GLY A 125 3.45 -14.20 -6.48
CA GLY A 125 3.14 -13.38 -7.64
C GLY A 125 3.08 -14.14 -8.96
N ASP A 126 2.92 -13.39 -10.03
CA ASP A 126 3.02 -13.90 -11.39
C ASP A 126 4.47 -14.21 -11.79
N ARG A 127 4.66 -15.12 -12.73
CA ARG A 127 5.98 -15.34 -13.33
C ARG A 127 6.40 -14.11 -14.12
N LEU A 128 7.52 -13.50 -13.74
CA LEU A 128 8.11 -12.39 -14.48
C LEU A 128 8.38 -12.81 -15.94
N PRO A 129 7.96 -12.01 -16.94
CA PRO A 129 7.99 -12.45 -18.32
C PRO A 129 9.39 -12.80 -18.81
N PHE A 130 10.43 -11.95 -18.63
CA PHE A 130 11.80 -12.25 -19.09
C PHE A 130 12.88 -11.36 -18.43
N ALA A 131 14.14 -11.87 -18.42
CA ALA A 131 15.45 -11.17 -18.51
C ALA A 131 16.38 -11.12 -17.27
N ASP A 132 17.68 -11.13 -17.56
CA ASP A 132 18.81 -10.91 -16.63
C ASP A 132 18.84 -9.48 -16.04
N SER A 133 18.08 -8.57 -16.64
CA SER A 133 17.77 -7.24 -16.10
C SER A 133 16.50 -6.70 -16.75
N ILE A 134 15.73 -5.91 -16.01
CA ILE A 134 14.47 -5.33 -16.49
C ILE A 134 14.48 -3.80 -16.35
N GLU A 135 13.91 -3.11 -17.33
CA GLU A 135 13.61 -1.69 -17.22
C GLU A 135 12.24 -1.52 -16.57
N VAL A 136 12.17 -0.75 -15.50
CA VAL A 136 10.96 -0.47 -14.73
C VAL A 136 10.71 1.03 -14.68
N TYR A 137 9.44 1.39 -14.52
CA TYR A 137 8.96 2.77 -14.53
C TYR A 137 8.13 3.08 -13.29
N ARG A 138 8.19 4.33 -12.82
CA ARG A 138 7.38 4.82 -11.70
C ARG A 138 6.90 6.24 -11.95
N GLY A 139 5.60 6.44 -11.77
CA GLY A 139 4.98 7.76 -11.77
C GLY A 139 5.10 8.42 -10.41
N VAL A 140 5.39 9.72 -10.40
CA VAL A 140 5.39 10.55 -9.20
C VAL A 140 4.64 11.85 -9.46
N ILE A 141 3.93 12.35 -8.45
CA ILE A 141 3.16 13.60 -8.51
C ILE A 141 4.09 14.83 -8.59
N ASN A 142 5.25 14.76 -7.92
CA ASN A 142 6.24 15.83 -7.88
C ASN A 142 7.61 15.29 -8.26
N ASP A 143 8.23 15.91 -9.27
CA ASP A 143 9.54 15.52 -9.77
C ASP A 143 10.69 15.69 -8.75
N ASN A 144 10.48 16.40 -7.64
CA ASN A 144 11.47 16.58 -6.57
C ASN A 144 11.26 15.64 -5.38
N ASP A 145 10.22 14.81 -5.38
CA ASP A 145 9.94 13.88 -4.29
C ASP A 145 10.84 12.64 -4.34
N LYS A 146 12.04 12.79 -3.76
CA LYS A 146 13.01 11.70 -3.62
C LYS A 146 12.46 10.52 -2.82
N SER A 147 11.50 10.74 -1.92
CA SER A 147 10.94 9.64 -1.13
C SER A 147 10.09 8.75 -2.02
N SER A 148 9.21 9.33 -2.86
CA SER A 148 8.40 8.57 -3.80
C SER A 148 9.25 7.89 -4.88
N ILE A 149 10.31 8.53 -5.38
CA ILE A 149 11.23 7.94 -6.37
C ILE A 149 11.99 6.71 -5.82
N ASN A 150 12.11 6.57 -4.50
CA ASN A 150 12.81 5.45 -3.86
C ASN A 150 11.85 4.45 -3.18
N ARG A 151 10.58 4.39 -3.60
CA ARG A 151 9.64 3.35 -3.12
C ARG A 151 9.80 2.05 -3.90
N CYS A 152 9.29 0.96 -3.33
CA CYS A 152 9.50 -0.40 -3.82
C CYS A 152 8.62 -0.79 -5.02
N SER A 153 7.47 -0.16 -5.21
CA SER A 153 6.52 -0.51 -6.29
C SER A 153 6.83 0.25 -7.59
N TRP A 154 7.00 -0.49 -8.68
CA TRP A 154 7.27 0.01 -10.03
C TRP A 154 6.41 -0.75 -11.04
N THR A 155 6.42 -0.35 -12.31
CA THR A 155 5.69 -1.06 -13.38
C THR A 155 6.59 -1.27 -14.59
N LEU A 156 6.41 -2.36 -15.34
CA LEU A 156 7.05 -2.56 -16.65
C LEU A 156 6.44 -1.66 -17.75
N ASN A 157 5.26 -1.06 -17.50
CA ASN A 157 4.53 -0.27 -18.47
C ASN A 157 4.65 1.24 -18.18
N LYS A 158 5.44 1.93 -19.00
CA LYS A 158 5.64 3.39 -18.89
C LYS A 158 4.35 4.23 -18.97
N ASN A 159 3.31 3.75 -19.66
CA ASN A 159 2.03 4.46 -19.77
C ASN A 159 1.19 4.30 -18.49
N VAL A 160 1.29 3.15 -17.81
CA VAL A 160 0.73 2.93 -16.47
C VAL A 160 1.42 3.85 -15.46
N ALA A 161 2.76 3.96 -15.52
CA ALA A 161 3.50 4.91 -14.69
C ALA A 161 3.05 6.37 -14.93
N ALA A 162 2.81 6.76 -16.18
CA ALA A 162 2.29 8.09 -16.49
C ALA A 162 0.87 8.31 -15.94
N TRP A 163 0.01 7.29 -15.99
CA TRP A 163 -1.31 7.34 -15.36
C TRP A 163 -1.21 7.54 -13.85
N PHE A 164 -0.36 6.80 -13.13
CA PHE A 164 -0.16 7.03 -11.70
C PHE A 164 0.33 8.46 -11.38
N ALA A 165 1.26 8.99 -12.18
CA ALA A 165 1.77 10.35 -11.99
C ALA A 165 0.66 11.41 -12.11
N VAL A 166 -0.26 11.23 -13.05
CA VAL A 166 -1.34 12.19 -13.34
C VAL A 166 -2.57 11.95 -12.46
N GLU A 167 -3.02 10.71 -12.29
CA GLU A 167 -4.22 10.39 -11.54
C GLU A 167 -4.06 10.76 -10.06
N SER A 168 -2.89 10.50 -9.48
CA SER A 168 -2.64 10.88 -8.08
C SER A 168 -2.60 12.41 -7.91
N SER A 169 -2.16 13.16 -8.95
CA SER A 169 -2.21 14.64 -8.94
C SER A 169 -3.62 15.22 -9.05
N ARG A 170 -4.63 14.44 -9.48
CA ARG A 170 -6.02 14.92 -9.54
C ARG A 170 -6.68 15.00 -8.16
N ASN A 171 -6.22 14.17 -7.23
CA ASN A 171 -6.75 14.07 -5.88
C ASN A 171 -6.02 15.02 -4.91
N ASP A 172 -4.73 15.23 -5.10
CA ASP A 172 -3.93 16.21 -4.34
C ASP A 172 -3.89 17.56 -5.08
N ARG A 173 -4.88 18.43 -4.84
CA ARG A 173 -4.97 19.76 -5.49
C ARG A 173 -3.93 20.77 -4.96
N GLY A 174 -2.65 20.43 -5.02
CA GLY A 174 -1.55 21.37 -4.84
C GLY A 174 -1.29 22.14 -6.13
N LYS A 175 -1.18 23.47 -6.08
CA LYS A 175 -0.84 24.31 -7.25
C LYS A 175 0.57 24.10 -7.83
N ASN A 176 1.34 23.13 -7.30
CA ASN A 176 2.77 22.95 -7.60
C ASN A 176 3.12 21.51 -8.03
N ASP A 177 2.13 20.69 -8.38
CA ASP A 177 2.40 19.34 -8.86
C ASP A 177 3.11 19.37 -10.22
N LYS A 178 4.22 18.64 -10.28
CA LYS A 178 5.05 18.47 -11.49
C LYS A 178 5.15 16.99 -11.75
N PRO A 179 4.07 16.38 -12.29
CA PRO A 179 4.03 14.94 -12.45
C PRO A 179 5.18 14.53 -13.37
N ALA A 180 5.80 13.39 -13.05
CA ALA A 180 6.96 12.89 -13.77
C ALA A 180 6.97 11.36 -13.79
N VAL A 181 7.62 10.81 -14.80
CA VAL A 181 7.92 9.38 -14.87
C VAL A 181 9.42 9.19 -14.75
N TYR A 182 9.80 8.31 -13.84
CA TYR A 182 11.18 7.86 -13.66
C TYR A 182 11.33 6.46 -14.21
N LYS A 183 12.53 6.13 -14.65
CA LYS A 183 12.92 4.77 -15.01
C LYS A 183 14.13 4.29 -14.22
N ARG A 184 14.23 2.97 -14.03
CA ARG A 184 15.40 2.28 -13.47
C ARG A 184 15.65 0.97 -14.22
N ILE A 185 16.89 0.49 -14.12
CA ILE A 185 17.24 -0.88 -14.45
C ILE A 185 17.32 -1.66 -13.14
N ALA A 186 16.58 -2.76 -13.04
CA ALA A 186 16.58 -3.66 -11.90
C ALA A 186 17.17 -5.03 -12.32
N SER A 187 18.06 -5.57 -11.50
CA SER A 187 18.51 -6.96 -11.65
C SER A 187 17.51 -7.92 -10.99
N PRO A 188 17.49 -9.21 -11.34
CA PRO A 188 16.62 -10.22 -10.74
C PRO A 188 16.70 -10.26 -9.21
N GLU A 189 17.88 -10.05 -8.62
CA GLU A 189 18.11 -10.09 -7.17
C GLU A 189 17.52 -8.88 -6.44
N ALA A 190 17.16 -7.83 -7.17
CA ALA A 190 16.43 -6.68 -6.63
C ALA A 190 14.92 -6.96 -6.56
N ILE A 191 14.40 -7.95 -7.27
CA ILE A 191 12.96 -8.17 -7.42
C ILE A 191 12.44 -9.07 -6.30
N PHE A 192 11.50 -8.54 -5.52
CA PHE A 192 10.76 -9.30 -4.51
C PHE A 192 9.66 -10.14 -5.17
N TYR A 193 8.83 -9.54 -6.03
CA TYR A 193 7.84 -10.25 -6.82
C TYR A 193 7.31 -9.40 -7.99
N TYR A 194 6.60 -10.06 -8.90
CA TYR A 194 5.87 -9.45 -10.01
C TYR A 194 4.37 -9.73 -9.85
N ASN A 195 3.52 -8.76 -10.15
CA ASN A 195 2.07 -8.92 -10.13
C ASN A 195 1.43 -8.22 -11.33
N ASN A 196 0.58 -8.92 -12.06
CA ASN A 196 -0.16 -8.39 -13.20
C ASN A 196 -1.67 -8.68 -13.15
N GLU A 197 -2.22 -9.06 -11.99
CA GLU A 197 -3.66 -9.29 -11.81
C GLU A 197 -4.50 -8.07 -12.25
N ARG A 198 -4.02 -6.86 -11.96
CA ARG A 198 -4.65 -5.58 -12.36
C ARG A 198 -4.25 -5.07 -13.75
N LYS A 199 -3.51 -5.85 -14.54
CA LYS A 199 -2.91 -5.45 -15.83
C LYS A 199 -1.95 -4.26 -15.73
N GLU A 200 -1.42 -4.00 -14.54
CA GLU A 200 -0.49 -2.90 -14.25
C GLU A 200 0.97 -3.29 -14.47
N GLN A 201 1.27 -4.59 -14.62
CA GLN A 201 2.63 -5.13 -14.71
C GLN A 201 3.52 -4.63 -13.56
N GLU A 202 3.00 -4.68 -12.33
CA GLU A 202 3.66 -4.20 -11.12
C GLU A 202 4.86 -5.08 -10.77
N VAL A 203 5.98 -4.44 -10.44
CA VAL A 203 7.21 -5.05 -9.95
C VAL A 203 7.51 -4.43 -8.59
N VAL A 204 7.55 -5.26 -7.55
CA VAL A 204 7.98 -4.84 -6.22
C VAL A 204 9.45 -5.22 -6.05
N LEU A 205 10.28 -4.23 -5.73
CA LEU A 205 11.74 -4.36 -5.75
C LEU A 205 12.44 -3.62 -4.59
N ASP A 206 13.69 -3.96 -4.32
CA ASP A 206 14.60 -3.19 -3.45
C ASP A 206 15.25 -2.05 -4.24
N PRO A 207 14.86 -0.79 -4.02
CA PRO A 207 15.39 0.35 -4.78
C PRO A 207 16.90 0.57 -4.55
N ASN A 208 17.48 0.02 -3.48
CA ASN A 208 18.91 0.11 -3.18
C ASN A 208 19.76 -0.89 -3.99
N LYS A 209 19.13 -1.89 -4.61
CA LYS A 209 19.78 -2.86 -5.50
C LYS A 209 19.54 -2.55 -6.98
N CYS A 210 18.88 -1.43 -7.28
CA CYS A 210 18.63 -0.99 -8.65
C CYS A 210 19.64 0.09 -9.07
N GLY A 211 19.76 0.29 -10.39
CA GLY A 211 20.42 1.48 -10.94
C GLY A 211 19.74 2.79 -10.50
N PRO A 212 20.37 3.94 -10.76
CA PRO A 212 19.82 5.24 -10.40
C PRO A 212 18.48 5.49 -11.12
N ALA A 213 17.56 6.17 -10.44
CA ALA A 213 16.34 6.65 -11.08
C ALA A 213 16.66 7.78 -12.06
N ILE A 214 16.25 7.62 -13.31
CA ILE A 214 16.43 8.61 -14.37
C ILE A 214 15.05 9.16 -14.76
N LYS A 215 14.86 10.48 -14.64
CA LYS A 215 13.65 11.15 -15.09
C LYS A 215 13.56 11.06 -16.62
N LEU A 216 12.40 10.67 -17.15
CA LEU A 216 12.17 10.72 -18.58
C LEU A 216 12.07 12.17 -19.06
N SER A 217 12.68 12.47 -20.21
CA SER A 217 12.63 13.81 -20.82
C SER A 217 11.22 14.20 -21.25
N ASN A 218 10.43 13.23 -21.71
CA ASN A 218 9.04 13.39 -22.11
C ASN A 218 8.16 12.43 -21.31
N MET A 219 7.04 12.95 -20.77
CA MET A 219 6.06 12.12 -20.10
C MET A 219 5.33 11.24 -21.13
N PRO A 220 5.27 9.91 -20.92
CA PRO A 220 4.46 9.01 -21.75
C PRO A 220 2.98 9.40 -21.71
N LYS A 221 2.21 8.99 -22.72
CA LYS A 221 0.77 9.19 -22.71
C LYS A 221 0.16 8.29 -21.62
N PRO A 222 -0.59 8.83 -20.63
CA PRO A 222 -1.31 8.02 -19.67
C PRO A 222 -2.26 7.03 -20.37
N ILE A 223 -2.43 5.85 -19.79
CA ILE A 223 -3.56 4.99 -20.17
C ILE A 223 -4.88 5.69 -19.83
N ASN A 224 -5.94 5.39 -20.59
CA ASN A 224 -7.28 5.93 -20.36
C ASN A 224 -7.99 5.15 -19.25
#